data_AF-A0A920J8I3-F1
#
_entry.id   AF-A0A920J8I3-F1
#
_cell.length_a   1.000
_cell.length_b   1.000
_cell.length_c   1.000
_cell.angle_alpha   90.00
_cell.angle_beta   90.00
_cell.angle_gamma   90.00
#
_symmetry.space_group_name_H-M   'P 1'
#
loop_
_entity.id
_entity.type
_entity.pdbx_description
1 polymer ?
#
loop_
_entity_poly.entity_id
_entity_poly.type
_entity_poly.pdbx_seq_one_letter_code
_entity_poly.pdbx_strand_id
1 'polypeptide(L)'
;MICEIQGPVLAGALLMVTNSTHAIAVEEATFSAPEIKRGIWPFMVMAGLFRVMPKRQGLDFIMRGNKISSHDAERFGLVNKVVHKEKLSEEVNKIAAELSKLAPGEK
;
A
#
# COMPACT_ATOMS: atom_id res chain seq x y z
N MET A 1 -9.17 7.52 4.25
CA MET A 1 -9.33 6.05 4.46
C MET A 1 -7.99 5.50 4.90
N ILE A 2 -7.96 4.66 5.95
CA ILE A 2 -6.75 3.97 6.42
C ILE A 2 -6.87 2.49 6.03
N CYS A 3 -5.86 1.95 5.36
CA CYS A 3 -5.77 0.53 5.02
C CYS A 3 -5.03 -0.23 6.13
N GLU A 4 -5.71 -1.21 6.70
CA GLU A 4 -5.13 -2.20 7.62
C GLU A 4 -4.81 -3.49 6.85
N ILE A 5 -3.53 -3.76 6.59
CA ILE A 5 -3.08 -4.84 5.69
C ILE A 5 -2.55 -6.01 6.52
N GLN A 6 -3.36 -7.06 6.62
CA GLN A 6 -3.07 -8.28 7.40
C GLN A 6 -2.41 -9.42 6.59
N GLY A 7 -2.18 -9.22 5.29
CA GLY A 7 -1.71 -10.29 4.42
C GLY A 7 -1.43 -9.87 2.98
N PRO A 8 -1.37 -10.82 2.04
CA PRO A 8 -0.99 -10.55 0.66
C PRO A 8 -1.95 -9.59 -0.07
N VAL A 9 -1.37 -8.60 -0.78
CA VAL A 9 -2.09 -7.61 -1.59
C VAL A 9 -1.72 -7.80 -3.06
N LEU A 10 -2.72 -8.08 -3.88
CA LEU A 10 -2.56 -8.49 -5.28
C LEU A 10 -3.48 -7.71 -6.21
N ALA A 11 -2.97 -7.38 -7.40
CA ALA A 11 -3.76 -6.85 -8.51
C ALA A 11 -4.66 -5.67 -8.09
N GLY A 12 -5.99 -5.81 -8.23
CA GLY A 12 -6.96 -4.77 -7.87
C GLY A 12 -6.88 -4.30 -6.40
N ALA A 13 -6.41 -5.12 -5.47
CA ALA A 13 -6.23 -4.69 -4.07
C ALA A 13 -5.16 -3.60 -3.93
N LEU A 14 -4.17 -3.55 -4.83
CA LEU A 14 -3.18 -2.46 -4.87
C LEU A 14 -3.84 -1.11 -5.18
N LEU A 15 -4.99 -1.08 -5.88
CA LEU A 15 -5.74 0.16 -6.09
C LEU A 15 -6.29 0.70 -4.77
N MET A 16 -6.75 -0.17 -3.87
CA MET A 16 -7.23 0.28 -2.57
C MET A 16 -6.11 0.92 -1.76
N VAL A 17 -4.93 0.27 -1.74
CA VAL A 17 -3.74 0.78 -1.04
C VAL A 17 -3.29 2.13 -1.62
N THR A 18 -3.14 2.22 -2.95
CA THR A 18 -2.65 3.44 -3.63
C THR A 18 -3.63 4.61 -3.62
N ASN A 19 -4.91 4.39 -3.27
CA ASN A 19 -5.91 5.45 -3.08
C ASN A 19 -6.27 5.69 -1.61
N SER A 20 -5.60 4.98 -0.69
CA SER A 20 -5.75 5.20 0.74
C SER A 20 -4.99 6.46 1.15
N THR A 21 -5.39 7.04 2.28
CA THR A 21 -4.66 8.15 2.91
C THR A 21 -3.44 7.62 3.67
N HIS A 22 -3.60 6.48 4.33
CA HIS A 22 -2.55 5.77 5.06
C HIS A 22 -2.71 4.27 4.84
N ALA A 23 -1.61 3.55 4.73
CA ALA A 23 -1.55 2.10 4.68
C ALA A 23 -0.54 1.57 5.69
N ILE A 24 -1.02 0.70 6.59
CA ILE A 24 -0.20 0.03 7.62
C ILE A 24 -0.26 -1.46 7.35
N ALA A 25 0.90 -2.12 7.32
CA ALA A 25 1.01 -3.53 6.97
C ALA A 25 1.71 -4.36 8.05
N VAL A 26 1.35 -5.64 8.10
CA VAL A 26 2.11 -6.64 8.87
C VAL A 26 3.41 -7.01 8.16
N GLU A 27 4.42 -7.45 8.92
CA GLU A 27 5.72 -7.88 8.40
C GLU A 27 5.61 -8.98 7.34
N GLU A 28 4.66 -9.91 7.52
CA GLU A 28 4.46 -11.04 6.62
C GLU A 28 3.66 -10.70 5.35
N ALA A 29 3.16 -9.47 5.23
CA ALA A 29 2.43 -9.03 4.05
C ALA A 29 3.34 -9.00 2.81
N THR A 30 2.78 -9.37 1.67
CA THR A 30 3.48 -9.36 0.38
C THR A 30 2.66 -8.62 -0.66
N PHE A 31 3.34 -7.94 -1.58
CA PHE A 31 2.69 -7.10 -2.59
C PHE A 31 3.11 -7.55 -3.98
N SER A 32 2.18 -7.71 -4.92
CA SER A 32 2.54 -7.95 -6.33
C SER A 32 1.46 -7.51 -7.32
N ALA A 33 1.90 -7.10 -8.51
CA ALA A 33 1.05 -6.87 -9.68
C ALA A 33 1.27 -8.00 -10.72
N PRO A 34 0.64 -9.18 -10.56
CA PRO A 34 0.90 -10.35 -11.39
C PRO A 34 0.23 -10.30 -12.78
N GLU A 35 -0.53 -9.25 -13.10
CA GLU A 35 -1.28 -9.10 -14.37
C GLU A 35 -0.38 -9.26 -15.59
N ILE A 36 0.86 -8.76 -15.51
CA ILE A 36 1.84 -8.83 -16.59
C ILE A 36 2.17 -10.30 -16.96
N LYS A 37 2.14 -11.21 -15.99
CA LYS A 37 2.38 -12.65 -16.19
C LYS A 37 1.24 -13.32 -16.95
N ARG A 38 0.11 -12.64 -17.12
CA ARG A 38 -1.06 -13.09 -17.90
C ARG A 38 -1.22 -12.29 -19.19
N GLY A 39 -0.22 -11.50 -19.59
CA GLY A 39 -0.26 -10.66 -20.78
C GLY A 39 -1.11 -9.39 -20.63
N ILE A 40 -1.44 -8.99 -19.39
CA ILE A 40 -2.28 -7.82 -19.13
C ILE A 40 -1.43 -6.73 -18.49
N TRP A 41 -1.41 -5.54 -19.08
CA TRP A 41 -0.73 -4.39 -18.49
C TRP A 41 -1.62 -3.73 -17.42
N PRO A 42 -1.15 -3.55 -16.18
CA PRO A 42 -1.99 -3.06 -15.08
C PRO A 42 -2.08 -1.53 -15.07
N PHE A 43 -2.71 -0.92 -16.09
CA PHE A 43 -2.77 0.54 -16.28
C PHE A 43 -3.31 1.30 -15.06
N MET A 44 -4.41 0.82 -14.47
CA MET A 44 -5.03 1.47 -13.32
C MET A 44 -4.11 1.42 -12.10
N VAL A 45 -3.48 0.27 -11.86
CA VAL A 45 -2.54 0.09 -10.74
C VAL A 45 -1.32 0.97 -10.95
N MET A 46 -0.76 1.01 -12.16
CA MET A 46 0.37 1.88 -12.52
C MET A 46 0.07 3.36 -12.20
N ALA A 47 -1.11 3.85 -12.57
CA ALA A 47 -1.51 5.22 -12.26
C ALA A 47 -1.58 5.49 -10.75
N GLY A 48 -2.02 4.50 -9.96
CA GLY A 48 -2.01 4.55 -8.50
C GLY A 48 -0.60 4.55 -7.91
N LEU A 49 0.25 3.61 -8.35
CA LEU A 49 1.62 3.46 -7.86
C LEU A 49 2.44 4.72 -8.08
N PHE A 50 2.28 5.41 -9.21
CA PHE A 50 3.02 6.64 -9.48
C PHE A 50 2.61 7.85 -8.62
N ARG A 51 1.52 7.75 -7.83
CA ARG A 51 1.15 8.75 -6.83
C ARG A 51 1.86 8.54 -5.49
N VAL A 52 2.20 7.28 -5.15
CA VAL A 52 2.69 6.91 -3.81
C VAL A 52 4.13 6.40 -3.80
N MET A 53 4.63 5.88 -4.93
CA MET A 53 5.99 5.34 -5.09
C MET A 53 6.83 6.17 -6.07
N PRO A 54 8.16 6.14 -5.96
CA PRO A 54 9.05 6.61 -7.02
C PRO A 54 8.72 5.91 -8.34
N LYS A 55 8.53 6.69 -9.42
CA LYS A 55 8.09 6.19 -10.74
C LYS A 55 8.91 5.00 -11.24
N ARG A 56 10.24 5.05 -11.05
CA ARG A 56 11.14 3.96 -11.47
C ARG A 56 10.89 2.65 -10.71
N GLN A 57 10.62 2.73 -9.40
CA GLN A 57 10.31 1.55 -8.59
C GLN A 57 8.92 1.01 -8.91
N GLY A 58 7.93 1.88 -9.07
CA GLY A 58 6.58 1.47 -9.49
C GLY A 58 6.59 0.77 -10.85
N LEU A 59 7.38 1.27 -11.81
CA LEU A 59 7.51 0.67 -13.14
C LEU A 59 8.22 -0.69 -13.10
N ASP A 60 9.34 -0.80 -12.37
CA ASP A 60 10.05 -2.08 -12.21
C ASP A 60 9.16 -3.13 -11.52
N PHE A 61 8.41 -2.73 -10.48
CA PHE A 61 7.46 -3.58 -9.77
C PHE A 61 6.40 -4.20 -10.68
N ILE A 62 5.73 -3.40 -11.52
CA ILE A 62 4.71 -3.91 -12.46
C ILE A 62 5.29 -4.66 -13.65
N MET A 63 6.49 -4.29 -14.13
CA MET A 63 7.14 -4.96 -15.26
C MET A 63 7.64 -6.35 -14.88
N ARG A 64 8.13 -6.54 -13.64
CA ARG A 64 8.56 -7.85 -13.15
C ARG A 64 7.39 -8.72 -12.69
N GLY A 65 6.33 -8.11 -12.15
CA GLY A 65 5.20 -8.82 -11.56
C GLY A 65 5.61 -9.78 -10.44
N ASN A 66 6.76 -9.53 -9.79
CA ASN A 66 7.27 -10.31 -8.68
C ASN A 66 6.71 -9.78 -7.36
N LYS A 67 6.73 -10.64 -6.34
CA LYS A 67 6.37 -10.24 -4.98
C LYS A 67 7.48 -9.39 -4.37
N ILE A 68 7.10 -8.34 -3.68
CA ILE A 68 7.97 -7.57 -2.78
C ILE A 68 7.51 -7.79 -1.33
N SER A 69 8.44 -7.63 -0.40
CA SER A 69 8.15 -7.70 1.04
C SER A 69 7.41 -6.44 1.50
N SER A 70 6.80 -6.52 2.69
CA SER A 70 6.23 -5.36 3.39
C SER A 70 7.26 -4.26 3.63
N HIS A 71 8.49 -4.62 4.01
CA HIS A 71 9.58 -3.66 4.22
C HIS A 71 10.03 -2.98 2.93
N ASP A 72 10.08 -3.70 1.80
CA ASP A 72 10.32 -3.07 0.50
C ASP A 72 9.17 -2.13 0.12
N ALA A 73 7.92 -2.54 0.38
CA ALA A 73 6.75 -1.70 0.14
C ALA A 73 6.81 -0.40 0.96
N GLU A 74 7.24 -0.46 2.22
CA GLU A 74 7.46 0.70 3.08
C GLU A 74 8.58 1.59 2.55
N ARG A 75 9.72 0.98 2.23
CA ARG A 75 10.88 1.69 1.66
C ARG A 75 10.54 2.40 0.34
N PHE A 76 9.67 1.82 -0.46
CA PHE A 76 9.24 2.41 -1.74
C PHE A 76 8.06 3.37 -1.60
N GLY A 77 7.48 3.53 -0.40
CA GLY A 77 6.34 4.42 -0.15
C GLY A 77 4.96 3.85 -0.52
N LEU A 78 4.88 2.56 -0.86
CA LEU A 78 3.60 1.88 -1.12
C LEU A 78 2.77 1.73 0.16
N VAL A 79 3.43 1.52 1.31
CA VAL A 79 2.82 1.57 2.64
C VAL A 79 3.55 2.58 3.51
N ASN A 80 2.85 3.17 4.47
CA ASN A 80 3.43 4.17 5.37
C ASN A 80 4.26 3.55 6.48
N LYS A 81 3.84 2.38 6.98
CA LYS A 81 4.50 1.71 8.11
C LYS A 81 4.31 0.20 8.09
N VAL A 82 5.34 -0.53 8.49
CA VAL A 82 5.27 -1.97 8.80
C VAL A 82 5.35 -2.18 10.31
N VAL A 83 4.51 -3.07 10.83
CA VAL A 83 4.47 -3.43 12.26
C VAL A 83 4.28 -4.93 12.44
N HIS A 84 4.65 -5.44 13.62
CA HIS A 84 4.26 -6.80 14.01
C HIS A 84 2.74 -6.96 14.03
N LYS A 85 2.27 -8.17 13.72
CA LYS A 85 0.84 -8.49 13.59
C LYS A 85 0.02 -8.09 14.80
N GLU A 86 0.54 -8.28 16.01
CA GLU A 86 -0.13 -7.98 17.27
C GLU A 86 -0.36 -6.48 17.48
N LYS A 87 0.45 -5.63 16.82
CA LYS A 87 0.40 -4.16 16.93
C LYS A 87 -0.37 -3.50 15.80
N LEU A 88 -0.83 -4.27 14.81
CA LEU A 88 -1.44 -3.72 13.60
C LEU A 88 -2.66 -2.85 13.92
N SER A 89 -3.66 -3.42 14.60
CA SER A 89 -4.89 -2.70 14.91
C SER A 89 -4.64 -1.57 15.91
N GLU A 90 -3.66 -1.70 16.81
CA GLU A 90 -3.24 -0.62 17.71
C GLU A 90 -2.72 0.59 16.93
N GLU A 91 -1.79 0.38 15.99
CA GLU A 91 -1.20 1.45 15.19
C GLU A 91 -2.25 2.13 14.29
N VAL A 92 -3.14 1.34 13.67
CA VAL A 92 -4.24 1.88 12.85
C VAL A 92 -5.19 2.73 13.70
N ASN A 93 -5.60 2.24 14.87
CA ASN A 93 -6.48 2.99 15.78
C ASN A 93 -5.80 4.25 16.32
N LYS A 94 -4.49 4.22 16.55
CA LYS A 94 -3.72 5.39 16.95
C LYS A 94 -3.79 6.49 15.88
N ILE A 95 -3.53 6.14 14.61
CA ILE A 95 -3.62 7.09 13.49
C ILE A 95 -5.06 7.59 13.35
N ALA A 96 -6.05 6.70 13.43
CA ALA A 96 -7.46 7.09 13.35
C ALA A 96 -7.86 8.08 14.47
N ALA A 97 -7.40 7.83 15.70
CA ALA A 97 -7.66 8.68 16.86
C ALA A 97 -6.91 10.02 16.81
N GLU A 98 -5.74 10.05 16.18
CA GLU A 98 -5.02 11.30 15.90
C GLU A 98 -5.79 12.14 14.87
N LEU A 99 -6.15 11.54 13.74
CA LEU A 99 -6.87 12.22 12.67
C LEU A 99 -8.28 12.68 13.10
N SER A 100 -8.97 11.93 13.96
CA SER A 100 -10.32 12.30 14.43
C SER A 100 -10.34 13.50 15.39
N LYS A 101 -9.19 13.86 15.98
CA LYS A 101 -9.05 15.03 16.84
C LYS A 101 -8.72 16.30 16.06
N LEU A 102 -8.32 16.18 14.81
CA LEU A 102 -8.03 17.34 13.96
C LEU A 102 -9.35 18.00 13.53
N ALA A 103 -9.33 19.32 13.41
CA ALA A 103 -10.49 20.05 12.94
C ALA A 103 -10.85 19.59 11.51
N PRO A 104 -12.13 19.28 11.22
CA PRO A 104 -12.55 18.80 9.90
C PRO A 104 -12.41 19.86 8.80
N GLY A 105 -12.06 21.10 9.16
CA GLY A 105 -11.69 22.17 8.25
C GLY A 105 -12.75 22.50 7.19
N GLU A 106 -13.73 23.34 7.55
CA GLU A 106 -14.35 24.25 6.59
C GLU A 106 -13.56 25.57 6.61
N LYS A 107 -12.96 25.90 5.47
CA LYS A 107 -12.88 27.25 4.91
C LYS A 107 -12.90 27.16 3.40
#